data_AF-A0A4Q9NH58-F1
#
_entry.id   AF-A0A4Q9NH58-F1
#
_cell.length_a   1.000
_cell.length_b   1.000
_cell.length_c   1.000
_cell.angle_alpha   90.00
_cell.angle_beta   90.00
_cell.angle_gamma   90.00
#
_symmetry.space_group_name_H-M   'P 1'
#
loop_
_entity.id
_entity.type
_entity.pdbx_description
1 polymer ?
#
loop_
_entity_poly.entity_id
_entity_poly.type
_entity_poly.pdbx_seq_one_letter_code
_entity_poly.pdbx_strand_id
1 'polypeptide(L)'
;MHFSALSFAAAAIATASLATATPLKARADQTIVSPLSDDPIGPSIEFQFADESHTAGSTSFVRTTLRNSTFSALIGDNIPFESARPDFISTSLPVPAEFVKGFYDLVVEEVDGDGSVIFTGESTDLAYLIF
;
A
#
# COMPACT_ATOMS: atom_id res chain seq x y z
N MET A 1 44.03 30.08 -35.11
CA MET A 1 43.78 29.06 -34.07
C MET A 1 42.94 29.72 -33.01
N HIS A 2 41.70 29.30 -32.80
CA HIS A 2 41.01 29.41 -31.51
C HIS A 2 39.80 28.50 -31.57
N PHE A 3 39.76 27.60 -30.59
CA PHE A 3 38.89 26.44 -30.51
C PHE A 3 37.53 26.81 -29.90
N SER A 4 36.56 25.99 -30.27
CA SER A 4 35.16 25.91 -29.88
C SER A 4 34.89 25.97 -28.38
N ALA A 5 33.68 26.41 -28.03
CA ALA A 5 32.94 25.85 -26.90
C ALA A 5 31.46 25.69 -27.30
N LEU A 6 31.11 24.48 -27.76
CA LEU A 6 29.72 24.05 -27.85
C LEU A 6 29.23 23.79 -26.42
N SER A 7 28.27 24.60 -25.97
CA SER A 7 27.66 24.44 -24.66
C SER A 7 26.75 23.21 -24.67
N PHE A 8 27.20 22.11 -24.08
CA PHE A 8 26.36 20.95 -23.77
C PHE A 8 25.50 21.27 -22.54
N ALA A 9 24.21 21.51 -22.75
CA ALA A 9 23.24 21.52 -21.66
C ALA A 9 22.89 20.06 -21.32
N ALA A 10 23.45 19.55 -20.23
CA ALA A 10 23.09 18.26 -19.68
C ALA A 10 21.67 18.34 -19.09
N ALA A 11 20.73 17.57 -19.64
CA ALA A 11 19.44 17.36 -19.01
C ALA A 11 19.65 16.53 -17.75
N ALA A 12 19.43 17.15 -16.59
CA ALA A 12 19.45 16.48 -15.31
C ALA A 12 18.31 15.45 -15.28
N ILE A 13 18.66 14.17 -15.16
CA ILE A 13 17.71 13.09 -14.91
C ILE A 13 17.22 13.30 -13.48
N ALA A 14 15.95 13.69 -13.33
CA ALA A 14 15.26 13.64 -12.06
C ALA A 14 15.02 12.17 -11.70
N THR A 15 15.99 11.54 -11.04
CA THR A 15 15.75 10.33 -10.26
C THR A 15 14.81 10.70 -9.12
N ALA A 16 13.50 10.53 -9.34
CA ALA A 16 12.54 10.46 -8.25
C ALA A 16 13.04 9.36 -7.31
N SER A 17 13.58 9.80 -6.18
CA SER A 17 14.16 8.92 -5.18
C SER A 17 13.02 8.07 -4.65
N LEU A 18 13.17 6.76 -4.75
CA LEU A 18 12.32 5.78 -4.09
C LEU A 18 12.17 6.24 -2.63
N ALA A 19 10.98 6.68 -2.24
CA ALA A 19 10.65 6.83 -0.84
C ALA A 19 10.55 5.40 -0.31
N THR A 20 11.68 4.84 0.11
CA THR A 20 11.70 3.64 0.95
C THR A 20 10.96 4.04 2.21
N ALA A 21 9.64 3.79 2.23
CA ALA A 21 8.84 3.92 3.43
C ALA A 21 9.54 3.07 4.47
N THR A 22 10.21 3.71 5.42
CA THR A 22 10.75 2.99 6.56
C THR A 22 9.50 2.47 7.25
N PRO A 23 9.27 1.14 7.34
CA PRO A 23 8.06 0.65 7.99
C PRO A 23 8.05 1.26 9.37
N LEU A 24 7.03 2.08 9.67
CA LEU A 24 6.81 2.55 11.02
C LEU A 24 6.49 1.29 11.81
N LYS A 25 7.54 0.75 12.43
CA LYS A 25 7.59 -0.34 13.41
C LYS A 25 6.19 -0.82 13.77
N ALA A 26 5.83 -2.04 13.33
CA ALA A 26 4.56 -2.71 13.61
C ALA A 26 4.03 -2.28 14.98
N ARG A 27 3.02 -1.41 14.95
CA ARG A 27 2.25 -1.05 16.12
C ARG A 27 1.66 -2.36 16.61
N ALA A 28 1.96 -2.78 17.84
CA ALA A 28 1.54 -4.10 18.32
C ALA A 28 0.01 -4.23 18.37
N ASP A 29 -0.67 -3.09 18.45
CA ASP A 29 -2.11 -2.88 18.35
C ASP A 29 -2.66 -3.03 16.91
N GLN A 30 -1.84 -2.97 15.86
CA GLN A 30 -2.28 -2.94 14.47
C GLN A 30 -1.60 -4.00 13.61
N THR A 31 -2.37 -4.83 12.92
CA THR A 31 -1.85 -5.98 12.17
C THR A 31 -2.64 -6.25 10.89
N ILE A 32 -1.92 -6.49 9.79
CA ILE A 32 -2.49 -7.08 8.57
C ILE A 32 -2.68 -8.57 8.82
N VAL A 33 -3.93 -9.03 8.85
CA VAL A 33 -4.28 -10.43 9.11
C VAL A 33 -4.30 -11.25 7.83
N SER A 34 -4.75 -10.64 6.73
CA SER A 34 -4.75 -11.24 5.40
C SER A 34 -4.73 -10.16 4.33
N PRO A 35 -4.07 -10.38 3.19
CA PRO A 35 -3.26 -11.54 2.85
C PRO A 35 -1.88 -11.52 3.56
N LEU A 36 -1.40 -12.70 3.92
CA LEU A 36 -0.07 -12.91 4.47
C LEU A 36 0.99 -13.01 3.36
N SER A 37 2.27 -12.96 3.74
CA SER A 37 3.37 -13.30 2.83
C SER A 37 3.08 -14.62 2.12
N ASP A 38 3.34 -14.66 0.82
CA ASP A 38 3.15 -15.83 -0.05
C ASP A 38 1.68 -16.29 -0.27
N ASP A 39 0.67 -15.51 0.14
CA ASP A 39 -0.73 -15.77 -0.24
C ASP A 39 -1.02 -15.43 -1.72
N PRO A 40 -1.53 -16.38 -2.54
CA PRO A 40 -1.82 -16.17 -3.96
C PRO A 40 -2.84 -15.05 -4.16
N ILE A 41 -2.48 -14.08 -4.98
CA ILE A 41 -3.40 -13.00 -5.34
C ILE A 41 -4.29 -13.45 -6.50
N GLY A 42 -5.58 -13.58 -6.19
CA GLY A 42 -6.73 -13.80 -7.07
C GLY A 42 -7.25 -12.49 -7.71
N PRO A 43 -8.19 -12.56 -8.67
CA PRO A 43 -8.78 -11.35 -9.29
C PRO A 43 -9.47 -10.46 -8.24
N SER A 44 -9.68 -11.01 -7.06
CA SER A 44 -9.95 -10.32 -5.81
C SER A 44 -9.03 -10.87 -4.71
N ILE A 45 -8.76 -10.05 -3.70
CA ILE A 45 -8.01 -10.38 -2.49
C ILE A 45 -8.96 -10.37 -1.31
N GLU A 46 -8.92 -11.40 -0.46
CA GLU A 46 -9.53 -11.34 0.87
C GLU A 46 -8.63 -10.48 1.77
N PHE A 47 -9.19 -9.37 2.28
CA PHE A 47 -8.47 -8.40 3.06
C PHE A 47 -8.98 -8.40 4.50
N GLN A 48 -8.06 -8.57 5.44
CA GLN A 48 -8.34 -8.48 6.87
C GLN A 48 -7.29 -7.62 7.57
N PHE A 49 -7.76 -6.65 8.34
CA PHE A 49 -6.92 -5.76 9.14
C PHE A 49 -7.50 -5.64 10.54
N ALA A 50 -6.64 -5.74 11.55
CA ALA A 50 -7.01 -5.61 12.94
C ALA A 50 -6.32 -4.39 13.55
N ASP A 51 -7.07 -3.62 14.33
CA ASP A 51 -6.58 -2.53 15.16
C ASP A 51 -7.25 -2.57 16.55
N GLU A 52 -6.54 -3.08 17.55
CA GLU A 52 -7.03 -3.20 18.92
C GLU A 52 -7.28 -1.84 19.60
N SER A 53 -6.76 -0.75 19.04
CA SER A 53 -6.96 0.60 19.56
C SER A 53 -8.28 1.25 19.12
N HIS A 54 -8.94 0.70 18.10
CA HIS A 54 -10.20 1.26 17.59
C HIS A 54 -11.37 1.07 18.55
N THR A 55 -12.24 2.06 18.57
CA THR A 55 -13.48 2.03 19.34
C THR A 55 -14.65 2.52 18.46
N ALA A 56 -15.89 2.36 18.93
CA ALA A 56 -17.08 2.74 18.16
C ALA A 56 -17.17 4.23 17.77
N GLY A 57 -16.28 5.09 18.29
CA GLY A 57 -16.18 6.51 17.93
C GLY A 57 -14.98 6.87 17.05
N SER A 58 -14.14 5.91 16.69
CA SER A 58 -13.01 6.14 15.80
C SER A 58 -13.49 6.51 14.39
N THR A 59 -12.78 7.43 13.74
CA THR A 59 -13.17 8.00 12.44
C THR A 59 -12.17 7.72 11.32
N SER A 60 -11.06 7.06 11.63
CA SER A 60 -10.07 6.66 10.63
C SER A 60 -10.60 5.52 9.76
N PHE A 61 -9.97 5.37 8.60
CA PHE A 61 -10.30 4.36 7.61
C PHE A 61 -9.03 3.75 7.04
N VAL A 62 -9.17 2.60 6.39
CA VAL A 62 -8.06 1.93 5.74
C VAL A 62 -8.04 2.20 4.25
N ARG A 63 -6.83 2.43 3.74
CA ARG A 63 -6.48 2.55 2.34
C ARG A 63 -5.48 1.46 1.99
N THR A 64 -5.70 0.81 0.86
CA THR A 64 -4.94 -0.37 0.45
C THR A 64 -4.43 -0.21 -0.98
N THR A 65 -3.12 -0.33 -1.15
CA THR A 65 -2.42 -0.17 -2.44
C THR A 65 -1.68 -1.45 -2.79
N LEU A 66 -1.83 -1.93 -4.02
CA LEU A 66 -0.92 -2.92 -4.58
C LEU A 66 0.16 -2.22 -5.39
N ARG A 67 1.42 -2.60 -5.19
CA ARG A 67 2.55 -2.02 -5.92
C ARG A 67 3.66 -3.01 -6.21
N ASN A 68 4.45 -2.75 -7.23
CA ASN A 68 5.75 -3.36 -7.45
C ASN A 68 6.69 -2.30 -8.05
N SER A 69 7.83 -2.71 -8.60
CA SER A 69 8.81 -1.80 -9.20
C SER A 69 8.30 -0.99 -10.40
N THR A 70 7.21 -1.42 -11.05
CA THR A 70 6.70 -0.86 -12.31
C THR A 70 5.27 -0.32 -12.19
N PHE A 71 4.47 -0.88 -11.30
CA PHE A 71 3.04 -0.58 -11.14
C PHE A 71 2.71 -0.21 -9.71
N SER A 72 1.77 0.72 -9.53
CA SER A 72 1.19 1.04 -8.23
C SER A 72 -0.24 1.51 -8.46
N ALA A 73 -1.20 0.85 -7.80
CA ALA A 73 -2.60 1.23 -7.89
C ALA A 73 -3.31 1.01 -6.56
N LEU A 74 -4.27 1.91 -6.31
CA LEU A 74 -5.15 1.81 -5.18
C LEU A 74 -6.23 0.76 -5.45
N ILE A 75 -6.34 -0.24 -4.58
CA ILE A 75 -7.30 -1.35 -4.73
C ILE A 75 -8.41 -1.34 -3.67
N GLY A 76 -8.24 -0.50 -2.65
CA GLY A 76 -9.26 -0.21 -1.65
C GLY A 76 -9.02 1.16 -1.06
N ASP A 77 -10.09 1.95 -0.92
CA ASP A 77 -10.03 3.31 -0.37
C ASP A 77 -11.24 3.55 0.52
N ASN A 78 -11.06 4.39 1.54
CA ASN A 78 -12.10 4.69 2.53
C ASN A 78 -12.78 3.44 3.10
N ILE A 79 -12.01 2.36 3.37
CA ILE A 79 -12.56 1.13 3.94
C ILE A 79 -12.83 1.39 5.44
N PRO A 80 -14.09 1.45 5.87
CA PRO A 80 -14.40 1.78 7.25
C PRO A 80 -14.26 0.54 8.15
N PHE A 81 -13.93 0.76 9.42
CA PHE A 81 -14.08 -0.26 10.45
C PHE A 81 -15.54 -0.58 10.70
N GLU A 82 -15.84 -1.84 11.02
CA GLU A 82 -17.21 -2.27 11.25
C GLU A 82 -17.73 -1.72 12.58
N SER A 83 -18.90 -1.08 12.62
CA SER A 83 -19.42 -0.54 13.89
C SER A 83 -19.66 -1.61 14.97
N ALA A 84 -19.95 -2.85 14.55
CA ALA A 84 -20.13 -3.99 15.46
C ALA A 84 -18.80 -4.62 15.92
N ARG A 85 -17.72 -4.38 15.18
CA ARG A 85 -16.36 -4.85 15.44
C ARG A 85 -15.38 -3.73 15.06
N PRO A 86 -15.34 -2.64 15.85
CA PRO A 86 -14.57 -1.46 15.47
C PRO A 86 -13.07 -1.76 15.39
N ASP A 87 -12.62 -2.82 16.05
CA ASP A 87 -11.25 -3.31 16.05
C ASP A 87 -10.85 -4.07 14.78
N PHE A 88 -11.76 -4.22 13.81
CA PHE A 88 -11.56 -5.15 12.71
C PHE A 88 -12.18 -4.68 11.39
N ILE A 89 -11.48 -5.02 10.30
CA ILE A 89 -11.96 -4.89 8.92
C ILE A 89 -11.88 -6.28 8.27
N SER A 90 -12.96 -6.67 7.59
CA SER A 90 -13.00 -7.86 6.75
C SER A 90 -13.72 -7.56 5.45
N THR A 91 -13.03 -7.61 4.32
CA THR A 91 -13.64 -7.32 3.01
C THR A 91 -12.92 -8.04 1.87
N SER A 92 -13.49 -7.97 0.67
CA SER A 92 -12.85 -8.44 -0.56
C SER A 92 -12.53 -7.25 -1.47
N LEU A 93 -11.26 -7.12 -1.87
CA LEU A 93 -10.78 -6.02 -2.71
C LEU A 93 -10.52 -6.50 -4.14
N PRO A 94 -11.09 -5.85 -5.17
CA PRO A 94 -10.83 -6.23 -6.55
C PRO A 94 -9.41 -5.86 -6.96
N VAL A 95 -8.75 -6.74 -7.70
CA VAL A 95 -7.46 -6.45 -8.34
C VAL A 95 -7.73 -5.86 -9.73
N PRO A 96 -7.21 -4.66 -10.05
CA PRO A 96 -7.41 -4.07 -11.37
C PRO A 96 -6.85 -4.94 -12.50
N ALA A 97 -7.54 -4.97 -13.65
CA ALA A 97 -7.21 -5.87 -14.76
C ALA A 97 -5.88 -5.56 -15.45
N GLU A 98 -5.34 -4.35 -15.26
CA GLU A 98 -4.02 -3.93 -15.73
C GLU A 98 -2.85 -4.61 -14.99
N PHE A 99 -3.11 -5.25 -13.85
CA PHE A 99 -2.08 -5.99 -13.12
C PHE A 99 -1.69 -7.25 -13.88
N VAL A 100 -0.40 -7.34 -14.22
CA VAL A 100 0.20 -8.52 -14.83
C VAL A 100 0.68 -9.49 -13.77
N LYS A 101 0.79 -10.78 -14.11
CA LYS A 101 1.40 -11.79 -13.23
C LYS A 101 2.77 -11.34 -12.75
N GLY A 102 3.02 -11.45 -11.45
CA GLY A 102 4.27 -11.02 -10.82
C GLY A 102 4.13 -10.88 -9.31
N PHE A 103 5.22 -10.47 -8.67
CA PHE A 103 5.26 -10.16 -7.24
C PHE A 103 4.87 -8.71 -7.02
N TYR A 104 4.01 -8.49 -6.03
CA TYR A 104 3.53 -7.17 -5.64
C TYR A 104 3.48 -7.10 -4.13
N ASP A 105 3.79 -5.94 -3.59
CA ASP A 105 3.60 -5.62 -2.19
C ASP A 105 2.20 -5.05 -1.99
N LEU A 106 1.57 -5.40 -0.86
CA LEU A 106 0.36 -4.76 -0.38
C LEU A 106 0.74 -3.80 0.72
N VAL A 107 0.49 -2.53 0.45
CA VAL A 107 0.63 -1.46 1.42
C VAL A 107 -0.74 -1.16 1.99
N VAL A 108 -0.83 -1.23 3.31
CA VAL A 108 -2.01 -0.89 4.08
C VAL A 108 -1.70 0.36 4.87
N GLU A 109 -2.51 1.38 4.69
CA GLU A 109 -2.41 2.63 5.43
C GLU A 109 -3.70 2.85 6.19
N GLU A 110 -3.58 3.19 7.47
CA GLU A 110 -4.70 3.76 8.21
C GLU A 110 -4.59 5.27 8.14
N VAL A 111 -5.69 5.92 7.78
CA VAL A 111 -5.79 7.34 7.53
C VAL A 111 -6.82 7.93 8.48
N ASP A 112 -6.42 8.94 9.24
CA ASP A 112 -7.32 9.66 10.14
C ASP A 112 -8.28 10.57 9.33
N GLY A 113 -9.36 11.05 9.96
CA GLY A 113 -10.39 11.86 9.32
C GLY A 113 -9.88 13.20 8.76
N ASP A 114 -8.69 13.64 9.18
CA ASP A 114 -8.01 14.83 8.63
C ASP A 114 -7.11 14.53 7.41
N GLY A 115 -7.02 13.25 7.02
CA GLY A 115 -6.20 12.78 5.90
C GLY A 115 -4.76 12.38 6.27
N SER A 116 -4.39 12.46 7.55
CA SER A 116 -3.06 12.07 8.03
C SER A 116 -2.92 10.55 8.07
N VAL A 117 -1.82 10.02 7.54
CA VAL A 117 -1.49 8.59 7.67
C VAL A 117 -0.95 8.35 9.09
N ILE A 118 -1.67 7.54 9.87
CA ILE A 118 -1.34 7.21 11.27
C ILE A 118 -0.69 5.83 11.41
N PHE A 119 -0.83 4.99 10.38
CA PHE A 119 -0.20 3.69 10.24
C PHE A 119 0.17 3.41 8.79
N THR A 120 1.30 2.73 8.59
CA THR A 120 1.67 2.13 7.30
C THR A 120 2.25 0.75 7.57
N GLY A 121 1.50 -0.27 7.18
CA GLY A 121 1.93 -1.66 7.16
C GLY A 121 2.21 -2.10 5.73
N GLU A 122 3.19 -2.97 5.56
CA GLU A 122 3.48 -3.60 4.28
C GLU A 122 3.52 -5.11 4.49
N SER A 123 2.71 -5.83 3.72
CA SER A 123 2.90 -7.27 3.56
C SER A 123 3.89 -7.42 2.40
N THR A 124 5.18 -7.39 2.76
CA THR A 124 6.28 -7.65 1.84
C THR A 124 6.23 -9.12 1.44
N ASP A 125 6.58 -9.43 0.19
CA ASP A 125 6.58 -10.79 -0.35
C ASP A 125 5.18 -11.40 -0.56
N LEU A 126 4.21 -10.57 -0.94
CA LEU A 126 2.92 -11.09 -1.39
C LEU A 126 3.05 -11.86 -2.70
N ALA A 127 2.31 -12.96 -2.74
CA ALA A 127 2.52 -14.00 -3.72
C ALA A 127 2.28 -13.54 -5.13
N TYR A 128 2.99 -14.24 -6.00
CA TYR A 128 2.81 -14.27 -7.43
C TYR A 128 1.33 -14.18 -7.84
N LEU A 129 0.93 -13.07 -8.46
CA LEU A 129 -0.36 -12.95 -9.14
C LEU A 129 -0.51 -14.09 -10.16
N ILE A 130 -1.55 -14.90 -10.00
CA ILE A 130 -1.65 -16.18 -10.73
C ILE A 130 -2.50 -16.17 -12.01
N PHE A 131 -3.22 -15.08 -12.35
CA PHE A 131 -4.33 -15.04 -13.35
C PHE A 131 -4.07 -15.71 -14.71
#